data_AF-A0A1H2ZQF0-F1
#
_entry.id   AF-A0A1H2ZQF0-F1
#
_cell.length_a   1.000
_cell.length_b   1.000
_cell.length_c   1.000
_cell.angle_alpha   90.00
_cell.angle_beta   90.00
_cell.angle_gamma   90.00
#
_symmetry.space_group_name_H-M   'P 1'
#
loop_
_entity.id
_entity.type
_entity.pdbx_description
1 polymer ?
#
loop_
_entity_poly.entity_id
_entity_poly.type
_entity_poly.pdbx_seq_one_letter_code
_entity_poly.pdbx_strand_id
1 'polypeptide(L)'
;MSDAFDYDDIRGSVEKHLAKDKLGWIQIVTECFEEIKEHCDSEEKTYPPVSQIKQKYGALRIYLGCAIEDPFIQSSFEEAAQKADRSCERCGNVSRPQCIGVWYANLCCWHAHEAAVERLKKFPKVGLNLRSKSTALQCLSCGYHGQIAWGVSGHRCPACVSKGW
;
A
#
# COMPACT_ATOMS: atom_id res chain seq x y z
N MET A 1 -1.41 -25.09 -9.33
CA MET A 1 -1.38 -24.30 -10.57
C MET A 1 -1.29 -22.85 -10.14
N SER A 2 -0.20 -22.15 -10.49
CA SER A 2 -0.16 -20.70 -10.33
C SER A 2 -1.17 -20.13 -11.32
N ASP A 3 -2.21 -19.46 -10.85
CA ASP A 3 -3.06 -18.67 -11.73
C ASP A 3 -2.15 -17.67 -12.44
N ALA A 4 -2.00 -17.83 -13.75
CA ALA A 4 -1.19 -16.96 -14.57
C ALA A 4 -1.78 -15.54 -14.52
N PHE A 5 -0.91 -14.54 -14.55
CA PHE A 5 -1.34 -13.15 -14.65
C PHE A 5 -1.93 -12.91 -16.03
N ASP A 6 -3.19 -12.48 -16.07
CA ASP A 6 -3.95 -12.25 -17.28
C ASP A 6 -3.82 -10.78 -17.70
N TYR A 7 -3.22 -10.53 -18.86
CA TYR A 7 -3.03 -9.20 -19.42
C TYR A 7 -4.28 -8.67 -20.14
N ASP A 8 -5.29 -9.50 -20.37
CA ASP A 8 -6.60 -9.08 -20.86
C ASP A 8 -7.54 -8.70 -19.69
N ASP A 9 -7.26 -9.19 -18.48
CA ASP A 9 -7.90 -8.79 -17.20
C ASP A 9 -6.83 -8.37 -16.16
N ILE A 10 -6.11 -7.29 -16.47
CA ILE A 10 -5.03 -6.76 -15.62
C ILE A 10 -5.55 -6.48 -14.21
N ARG A 11 -6.66 -5.74 -14.10
CA ARG A 11 -7.21 -5.33 -12.82
C ARG A 11 -7.62 -6.55 -11.98
N GLY A 12 -8.33 -7.51 -12.56
CA GLY A 12 -8.73 -8.73 -11.87
C GLY A 12 -7.53 -9.55 -11.41
N SER A 13 -6.47 -9.62 -12.21
CA SER A 13 -5.20 -10.26 -11.85
C SER A 13 -4.53 -9.57 -10.66
N VAL A 14 -4.43 -8.24 -10.67
CA VAL A 14 -3.86 -7.46 -9.56
C VAL A 14 -4.67 -7.65 -8.27
N GLU A 15 -6.00 -7.62 -8.35
CA GLU A 15 -6.89 -7.83 -7.19
C GLU A 15 -6.72 -9.22 -6.56
N LYS A 16 -6.53 -10.27 -7.37
CA LYS A 16 -6.24 -11.63 -6.89
C LYS A 16 -4.94 -11.69 -6.08
N HIS A 17 -3.94 -10.90 -6.46
CA HIS A 17 -2.65 -10.86 -5.77
C HIS A 17 -2.63 -9.99 -4.51
N LEU A 18 -3.20 -8.77 -4.55
CA LEU A 18 -3.08 -7.77 -3.48
C LEU A 18 -4.22 -7.76 -2.45
N ALA A 19 -5.28 -8.55 -2.67
CA ALA A 19 -6.56 -8.49 -1.96
C ALA A 19 -7.36 -7.19 -2.23
N LYS A 20 -8.68 -7.35 -2.30
CA LYS A 20 -9.62 -6.32 -2.81
C LYS A 20 -9.71 -5.03 -1.97
N ASP A 21 -9.28 -5.05 -0.71
CA ASP A 21 -9.31 -3.87 0.15
C ASP A 21 -8.11 -2.92 -0.08
N LYS A 22 -7.15 -3.31 -0.93
CA LYS A 22 -5.97 -2.50 -1.26
C LYS A 22 -6.17 -1.62 -2.49
N LEU A 23 -7.30 -0.92 -2.58
CA LEU A 23 -7.71 -0.17 -3.77
C LEU A 23 -6.65 0.83 -4.25
N GLY A 24 -5.96 1.49 -3.32
CA GLY A 24 -4.89 2.44 -3.62
C GLY A 24 -3.71 1.81 -4.37
N TRP A 25 -3.23 0.66 -3.91
CA TRP A 25 -2.16 -0.06 -4.60
C TRP A 25 -2.66 -0.81 -5.83
N ILE A 26 -3.90 -1.34 -5.81
CA ILE A 26 -4.51 -1.95 -7.00
C ILE A 26 -4.50 -0.96 -8.15
N GLN A 27 -4.91 0.29 -7.91
CA GLN A 27 -4.90 1.33 -8.95
C GLN A 27 -3.48 1.57 -9.49
N ILE A 28 -2.50 1.84 -8.62
CA ILE A 28 -1.11 2.11 -9.02
C ILE A 28 -0.52 0.96 -9.86
N VAL A 29 -0.78 -0.28 -9.44
CA VAL A 29 -0.24 -1.45 -10.12
C VAL A 29 -0.98 -1.74 -11.41
N THR A 30 -2.29 -1.50 -11.46
CA THR A 30 -3.09 -1.63 -12.71
C THR A 30 -2.57 -0.66 -13.76
N GLU A 31 -2.41 0.63 -13.42
CA GLU A 31 -1.85 1.66 -14.31
C GLU A 31 -0.47 1.22 -14.86
N CYS A 32 0.40 0.70 -14.00
CA CYS A 32 1.73 0.21 -14.40
C CYS A 32 1.66 -0.95 -15.42
N PHE A 33 0.78 -1.93 -15.20
CA PHE A 33 0.64 -3.06 -16.12
C PHE A 33 -0.06 -2.67 -17.44
N GLU A 34 -0.95 -1.68 -17.41
CA GLU A 34 -1.55 -1.11 -18.64
C GLU A 34 -0.47 -0.44 -19.50
N GLU A 35 0.39 0.39 -18.91
CA GLU A 35 1.54 1.01 -19.61
C GLU A 35 2.50 -0.04 -20.19
N ILE A 36 2.81 -1.10 -19.42
CA ILE A 36 3.66 -2.20 -19.89
C ILE A 36 2.99 -2.96 -21.04
N LYS A 37 1.67 -3.20 -20.95
CA LYS A 37 0.93 -3.87 -22.02
C LYS A 37 0.98 -3.07 -23.31
N GLU A 38 0.72 -1.77 -23.25
CA GLU A 38 0.79 -0.87 -24.40
C GLU A 38 2.17 -0.89 -25.06
N HIS A 39 3.25 -0.82 -24.26
CA HIS A 39 4.63 -0.90 -24.75
C HIS A 39 4.96 -2.24 -25.40
N CYS A 40 4.54 -3.35 -24.78
CA CYS A 40 4.75 -4.68 -25.34
C CYS A 40 3.97 -4.86 -26.65
N ASP A 41 2.73 -4.37 -26.71
CA ASP A 41 1.89 -4.44 -27.90
C ASP A 41 2.47 -3.60 -29.05
N SER A 42 3.01 -2.39 -28.76
CA SER A 42 3.61 -1.53 -29.78
C SER A 42 4.95 -2.05 -30.32
N GLU A 43 5.73 -2.73 -29.47
CA GLU A 43 7.06 -3.23 -29.80
C GLU A 43 7.06 -4.72 -30.21
N GLU A 44 5.89 -5.35 -30.33
CA GLU A 44 5.69 -6.78 -30.61
C GLU A 44 6.48 -7.69 -29.64
N LYS A 45 6.54 -7.32 -28.35
CA LYS A 45 7.26 -8.03 -27.29
C LYS A 45 6.33 -8.91 -26.47
N THR A 46 6.88 -9.95 -25.86
CA THR A 46 6.15 -10.78 -24.91
C THR A 46 5.97 -10.06 -23.57
N TYR A 47 4.81 -10.24 -22.94
CA TYR A 47 4.54 -9.68 -21.62
C TYR A 47 5.40 -10.31 -20.52
N PRO A 48 5.78 -9.52 -19.48
CA PRO A 48 6.57 -10.06 -18.39
C PRO A 48 5.77 -11.10 -17.57
N PRO A 49 6.33 -12.29 -17.31
CA PRO A 49 5.63 -13.31 -16.54
C PRO A 49 5.61 -12.92 -15.07
N VAL A 50 4.45 -12.57 -14.53
CA VAL A 50 4.29 -12.20 -13.12
C VAL A 50 4.10 -13.46 -12.27
N SER A 51 4.91 -13.61 -11.22
CA SER A 51 4.77 -14.72 -10.28
C SER A 51 3.99 -14.32 -9.03
N GLN A 52 4.25 -13.14 -8.47
CA GLN A 52 3.55 -12.63 -7.27
C GLN A 52 3.56 -11.12 -7.23
N ILE A 53 2.45 -10.52 -6.80
CA ILE A 53 2.40 -9.14 -6.32
C ILE A 53 1.99 -9.20 -4.86
N LYS A 54 2.82 -8.67 -3.95
CA LYS A 54 2.51 -8.74 -2.51
C LYS A 54 3.07 -7.59 -1.73
N GLN A 55 2.48 -7.39 -0.57
CA GLN A 55 3.02 -6.52 0.46
C GLN A 55 4.09 -7.27 1.26
N LYS A 56 5.21 -6.59 1.55
CA LYS A 56 6.26 -7.08 2.45
C LYS A 56 6.82 -5.94 3.27
N TYR A 57 6.68 -6.00 4.60
CA TYR A 57 7.21 -5.00 5.55
C TYR A 57 6.76 -3.55 5.29
N GLY A 58 5.54 -3.35 4.80
CA GLY A 58 5.00 -2.04 4.48
C GLY A 58 5.35 -1.53 3.09
N ALA A 59 5.90 -2.39 2.22
CA ALA A 59 6.31 -2.02 0.88
C ALA A 59 5.73 -2.96 -0.19
N LEU A 60 5.53 -2.46 -1.41
CA LEU A 60 5.05 -3.25 -2.55
C LEU A 60 6.21 -4.08 -3.13
N ARG A 61 5.94 -5.33 -3.49
CA ARG A 61 6.89 -6.21 -4.19
C ARG A 61 6.20 -6.88 -5.37
N ILE A 62 6.79 -6.72 -6.54
CA ILE A 62 6.40 -7.40 -7.78
C ILE A 62 7.51 -8.40 -8.09
N TYR A 63 7.16 -9.67 -8.14
CA TYR A 63 8.06 -10.78 -8.45
C TYR A 63 7.73 -11.30 -9.83
N LEU A 64 8.77 -11.46 -10.65
CA LEU A 64 8.67 -11.94 -12.02
C LEU A 64 9.24 -13.36 -12.11
N GLY A 65 8.75 -14.14 -13.07
CA GLY A 65 9.18 -15.52 -13.32
C GLY A 65 10.55 -15.63 -13.99
N CYS A 66 11.02 -14.55 -14.60
CA CYS A 66 12.34 -14.44 -15.23
C CYS A 66 12.92 -13.04 -15.05
N ALA A 67 14.19 -12.88 -15.40
CA ALA A 67 14.80 -11.56 -15.55
C ALA A 67 14.18 -10.83 -16.75
N ILE A 68 13.93 -9.54 -16.58
CA ILE A 68 13.49 -8.65 -17.64
C ILE A 68 14.70 -7.92 -18.16
N GLU A 69 14.89 -7.85 -19.47
CA GLU A 69 15.98 -7.11 -20.10
C GLU A 69 15.54 -5.74 -20.62
N ASP A 70 14.24 -5.54 -20.83
CA ASP A 70 13.68 -4.28 -21.32
C ASP A 70 13.77 -3.18 -20.24
N PRO A 71 14.53 -2.09 -20.47
CA PRO A 71 14.70 -1.01 -19.50
C PRO A 71 13.40 -0.28 -19.16
N PHE A 72 12.47 -0.15 -20.11
CA PHE A 72 11.19 0.52 -19.89
C PHE A 72 10.36 -0.25 -18.86
N ILE A 73 10.23 -1.56 -19.07
CA ILE A 73 9.48 -2.44 -18.16
C ILE A 73 10.11 -2.44 -16.76
N GLN A 74 11.45 -2.48 -16.68
CA GLN A 74 12.14 -2.38 -15.39
C GLN A 74 11.83 -1.05 -14.68
N SER A 75 11.92 0.08 -15.39
CA SER A 75 11.63 1.40 -14.80
C SER A 75 10.18 1.53 -14.38
N SER A 76 9.22 1.04 -15.17
CA SER A 76 7.79 1.09 -14.83
C SER A 76 7.50 0.35 -13.53
N PHE A 77 8.08 -0.84 -13.34
CA PHE A 77 7.92 -1.57 -12.08
C PHE A 77 8.58 -0.87 -10.89
N GLU A 78 9.76 -0.28 -11.08
CA GLU A 78 10.43 0.46 -10.03
C GLU A 78 9.63 1.71 -9.62
N GLU A 79 9.15 2.48 -10.59
CA GLU A 79 8.33 3.67 -10.35
C GLU A 79 7.02 3.33 -9.65
N ALA A 80 6.33 2.27 -10.09
CA ALA A 80 5.12 1.79 -9.43
C ALA A 80 5.38 1.38 -7.98
N ALA A 81 6.47 0.65 -7.72
CA ALA A 81 6.87 0.28 -6.37
C ALA A 81 7.20 1.52 -5.51
N GLN A 82 7.93 2.49 -6.04
CA GLN A 82 8.26 3.73 -5.33
C GLN A 82 7.00 4.57 -5.04
N LYS A 83 6.07 4.67 -5.99
CA LYS A 83 4.77 5.34 -5.83
C LYS A 83 3.95 4.65 -4.75
N ALA A 84 3.85 3.32 -4.79
CA ALA A 84 3.14 2.52 -3.78
C ALA A 84 3.77 2.64 -2.39
N ASP A 85 5.10 2.67 -2.28
CA ASP A 85 5.82 2.79 -1.00
C ASP A 85 5.61 4.17 -0.33
N ARG A 86 5.09 5.16 -1.07
CA ARG A 86 4.71 6.48 -0.56
C ARG A 86 3.20 6.70 -0.50
N SER A 87 2.41 5.67 -0.80
CA SER A 87 0.95 5.73 -0.94
C SER A 87 0.26 4.69 -0.07
N CYS A 88 -0.89 5.07 0.46
CA CYS A 88 -1.70 4.23 1.32
C CYS A 88 -2.22 3.04 0.52
N GLU A 89 -1.98 1.82 1.00
CA GLU A 89 -2.39 0.61 0.30
C GLU A 89 -3.91 0.55 0.08
N ARG A 90 -4.70 1.14 0.98
CA ARG A 90 -6.16 1.17 0.87
C ARG A 90 -6.72 2.24 -0.05
N CYS A 91 -6.17 3.45 -0.04
CA CYS A 91 -6.82 4.60 -0.68
C CYS A 91 -5.91 5.49 -1.53
N GLY A 92 -4.64 5.16 -1.70
CA GLY A 92 -3.71 5.88 -2.57
C GLY A 92 -3.17 7.20 -2.01
N ASN A 93 -3.79 7.77 -0.96
CA ASN A 93 -3.29 8.99 -0.31
C ASN A 93 -1.86 8.82 0.23
N VAL A 94 -1.11 9.91 0.31
CA VAL A 94 0.26 9.92 0.87
C VAL A 94 0.32 9.20 2.22
N SER A 95 1.29 8.31 2.36
CA SER A 95 1.52 7.55 3.58
C SER A 95 2.98 7.20 3.81
N ARG A 96 3.23 6.57 4.95
CA ARG A 96 4.48 5.90 5.29
C ARG A 96 4.17 4.56 5.96
N PRO A 97 5.13 3.61 5.95
CA PRO A 97 4.99 2.36 6.71
C PRO A 97 4.63 2.61 8.18
N GLN A 98 3.56 1.97 8.63
CA GLN A 98 3.05 1.98 9.99
C GLN A 98 3.27 0.61 10.63
N CYS A 99 3.52 0.59 11.93
CA CYS A 99 3.66 -0.64 12.71
C CYS A 99 2.45 -0.81 13.63
N ILE A 100 1.54 -1.71 13.28
CA ILE A 100 0.31 -1.96 14.05
C ILE A 100 0.51 -3.27 14.83
N GLY A 101 1.12 -3.16 16.01
CA GLY A 101 1.55 -4.29 16.82
C GLY A 101 2.80 -4.96 16.23
N VAL A 102 2.62 -6.13 15.60
CA VAL A 102 3.69 -6.86 14.88
C VAL A 102 3.55 -6.78 13.35
N TRP A 103 2.49 -6.13 12.87
CA TRP A 103 2.17 -6.04 11.45
C TRP A 103 2.65 -4.71 10.89
N TYR A 104 3.34 -4.78 9.76
CA TYR A 104 3.72 -3.61 8.98
C TYR A 104 2.71 -3.42 7.85
N ALA A 105 2.27 -2.19 7.63
CA ALA A 105 1.35 -1.82 6.55
C ALA A 105 1.67 -0.40 6.06
N ASN A 106 1.48 -0.09 4.77
CA ASN A 106 1.62 1.28 4.29
C ASN A 106 0.26 1.97 4.31
N LEU A 107 -0.03 2.72 5.36
CA LEU A 107 -1.36 3.28 5.57
C LEU A 107 -1.26 4.76 5.88
N CYS A 108 -2.16 5.55 5.30
CA CYS A 108 -2.38 6.92 5.76
C CYS A 108 -2.86 6.88 7.22
N CYS A 109 -2.72 8.00 7.93
CA CYS A 109 -3.05 8.05 9.36
C CYS A 109 -4.51 7.68 9.68
N TRP A 110 -5.44 7.91 8.75
CA TRP A 110 -6.81 7.45 8.86
C TRP A 110 -6.91 5.92 8.93
N HIS A 111 -6.51 5.24 7.86
CA HIS A 111 -6.63 3.79 7.76
C HIS A 111 -5.74 3.07 8.77
N ALA A 112 -4.59 3.66 9.12
CA ALA A 112 -3.72 3.14 10.16
C ALA A 112 -4.38 3.21 11.55
N HIS A 113 -5.09 4.31 11.84
CA HIS A 113 -5.88 4.43 13.06
C HIS A 113 -7.01 3.40 13.10
N GLU A 114 -7.78 3.25 12.01
CA GLU A 114 -8.83 2.22 11.92
C GLU A 114 -8.29 0.81 12.16
N ALA A 115 -7.23 0.43 11.45
CA ALA A 115 -6.59 -0.87 11.61
C ALA A 115 -6.08 -1.09 13.04
N ALA A 116 -5.58 -0.04 13.70
CA ALA A 116 -5.13 -0.11 15.08
C ALA A 116 -6.29 -0.22 16.09
N VAL A 117 -7.41 0.47 15.87
CA VAL A 117 -8.64 0.32 16.67
C VAL A 117 -9.21 -1.10 16.52
N GLU A 118 -9.29 -1.63 15.30
CA GLU A 118 -9.74 -3.02 15.09
C GLU A 118 -8.81 -4.03 15.76
N ARG A 119 -7.49 -3.74 15.78
CA ARG A 119 -6.52 -4.55 16.49
C ARG A 119 -6.75 -4.52 18.01
N LEU A 120 -7.05 -3.36 18.59
CA LEU A 120 -7.37 -3.23 20.02
C LEU A 120 -8.59 -4.04 20.44
N LYS A 121 -9.64 -4.10 19.60
CA LYS A 121 -10.82 -4.94 19.88
C LYS A 121 -10.43 -6.41 20.10
N LYS A 122 -9.44 -6.89 19.35
CA LYS A 122 -8.92 -8.26 19.47
C LYS A 122 -7.82 -8.40 20.54
N PHE A 123 -7.04 -7.35 20.80
CA PHE A 123 -5.88 -7.34 21.70
C PHE A 123 -5.85 -6.06 22.55
N PRO A 124 -6.72 -5.94 23.57
CA PRO A 124 -6.97 -4.68 24.28
C PRO A 124 -5.81 -4.20 25.15
N LYS A 125 -4.85 -5.08 25.46
CA LYS A 125 -3.65 -4.75 26.27
C LYS A 125 -2.47 -4.25 25.44
N VAL A 126 -2.56 -4.23 24.12
CA VAL A 126 -1.48 -3.76 23.24
C VAL A 126 -1.68 -2.28 22.94
N GLY A 127 -0.75 -1.42 23.34
CA GLY A 127 -0.82 0.01 23.01
C GLY A 127 -0.85 0.26 21.49
N LEU A 128 -1.48 1.35 21.06
CA LEU A 128 -1.56 1.76 19.66
C LEU A 128 -0.16 2.18 19.16
N ASN A 129 0.37 1.45 18.17
CA ASN A 129 1.62 1.77 17.47
C ASN A 129 2.85 1.98 18.38
N LEU A 130 3.09 1.02 19.29
CA LEU A 130 4.19 1.03 20.28
C LEU A 130 5.61 1.14 19.68
N ARG A 131 5.79 0.83 18.40
CA ARG A 131 7.09 0.89 17.70
C ARG A 131 7.23 2.12 16.80
N SER A 132 6.33 3.10 16.91
CA SER A 132 6.49 4.36 16.19
C SER A 132 7.79 5.06 16.60
N LYS A 133 8.46 5.73 15.65
CA LYS A 133 9.70 6.47 15.93
C LYS A 133 9.42 7.55 16.99
N SER A 134 10.43 7.95 17.75
CA SER A 134 10.33 9.02 18.76
C SER A 134 9.83 10.37 18.21
N THR A 135 9.88 10.56 16.89
CA THR A 135 9.36 11.74 16.18
C THR A 135 7.92 11.60 15.69
N ALA A 136 7.22 10.51 16.00
CA ALA A 136 5.82 10.33 15.67
C ALA A 136 4.92 11.18 16.59
N LEU A 137 3.93 11.84 16.01
CA LEU A 137 2.95 12.60 16.80
C LEU A 137 1.93 11.68 17.43
N GLN A 138 1.60 11.93 18.71
CA GLN A 138 0.53 11.26 19.43
C GLN A 138 -0.79 12.04 19.33
N CYS A 139 -1.88 11.33 19.03
CA CYS A 139 -3.23 11.90 19.04
C CYS A 139 -3.68 12.09 20.49
N LEU A 140 -4.06 13.31 20.88
CA LEU A 140 -4.51 13.60 22.25
C LEU A 140 -5.89 13.01 22.59
N SER A 141 -6.70 12.69 21.58
CA SER A 141 -8.05 12.11 21.78
C SER A 141 -8.00 10.60 22.01
N CYS A 142 -7.25 9.87 21.17
CA CYS A 142 -7.24 8.40 21.19
C CYS A 142 -5.89 7.77 21.52
N GLY A 143 -4.82 8.55 21.70
CA GLY A 143 -3.47 8.06 21.99
C GLY A 143 -2.73 7.45 20.80
N TYR A 144 -3.28 7.50 19.58
CA TYR A 144 -2.65 6.95 18.37
C TYR A 144 -1.37 7.71 17.98
N HIS A 145 -0.27 7.00 17.80
CA HIS A 145 0.98 7.57 17.28
C HIS A 145 1.08 7.38 15.76
N GLY A 146 1.33 8.44 14.99
CA GLY A 146 1.56 8.33 13.55
C GLY A 146 1.72 9.67 12.84
N GLN A 147 1.63 9.66 11.50
CA GLN A 147 1.63 10.87 10.67
C GLN A 147 0.33 11.67 10.89
N ILE A 148 0.22 12.39 11.99
CA ILE A 148 -0.87 13.36 12.15
C ILE A 148 -0.60 14.48 11.14
N ALA A 149 -1.58 14.75 10.27
CA ALA A 149 -1.50 15.89 9.37
C ALA A 149 -1.45 17.15 10.23
N TRP A 150 -0.38 17.94 10.12
CA TRP A 150 -0.31 19.28 10.71
C TRP A 150 -1.31 20.16 9.95
N GLY A 151 -2.58 20.12 10.35
CA GLY A 151 -3.65 20.83 9.68
C GLY A 151 -4.85 21.06 10.60
N VAL A 152 -5.17 22.34 10.81
CA VAL A 152 -6.39 22.96 11.38
C VAL A 152 -6.93 22.49 12.73
N SER A 153 -6.47 21.36 13.29
CA SER A 153 -7.16 20.67 14.40
C SER A 153 -6.27 20.32 15.60
N GLY A 154 -5.00 20.76 15.60
CA GLY A 154 -4.02 20.49 16.65
C GLY A 154 -3.40 19.09 16.57
N HIS A 155 -3.02 18.50 17.71
CA HIS A 155 -2.45 17.16 17.84
C HIS A 155 -3.53 16.05 17.80
N ARG A 156 -4.54 16.15 16.93
CA ARG A 156 -5.60 15.14 16.75
C ARG A 156 -5.44 14.44 15.40
N CYS A 157 -5.61 13.12 15.34
CA CYS A 157 -5.54 12.41 14.06
C CYS A 157 -6.79 12.71 13.20
N PRO A 158 -6.69 12.69 11.86
CA PRO A 158 -7.82 12.98 10.98
C PRO A 158 -9.07 12.12 11.24
N ALA A 159 -8.89 10.88 11.70
CA ALA A 159 -9.98 9.99 12.10
C ALA A 159 -10.82 10.58 13.25
N CYS A 160 -10.18 11.06 14.32
CA CYS A 160 -10.89 11.70 15.43
C CYS A 160 -11.59 12.99 14.98
N VAL A 161 -10.91 13.81 14.17
CA VAL A 161 -11.45 15.09 13.67
C VAL A 161 -12.76 14.89 12.90
N SER A 162 -12.80 13.93 11.97
CA SER A 162 -14.01 13.65 11.19
C SER A 162 -15.19 13.13 12.03
N LYS A 163 -14.90 12.44 13.14
CA LYS A 163 -15.91 11.87 14.04
C LYS A 163 -16.41 12.89 15.05
N GLY A 164 -15.89 14.12 15.03
CA GLY A 164 -16.22 15.18 15.97
C GLY A 164 -15.73 14.90 17.39
N TRP A 165 -14.68 14.08 17.55
CA TRP A 165 -14.08 13.74 18.85
C TRP A 165 -13.04 14.77 19.29
#